data_AF-A0A968XM87-F1
#
_entry.id   AF-A0A968XM87-F1
#
_cell.length_a   1.000
_cell.length_b   1.000
_cell.length_c   1.000
_cell.angle_alpha   90.00
_cell.angle_beta   90.00
_cell.angle_gamma   90.00
#
_symmetry.space_group_name_H-M   'P 1'
#
loop_
_entity.id
_entity.type
_entity.pdbx_description
1 polymer ?
#
loop_
_entity_poly.entity_id
_entity_poly.type
_entity_poly.pdbx_seq_one_letter_code
_entity_poly.pdbx_strand_id
1 'polypeptide(L)'
;MILSLHDSFSFDQAITTGYLAYNPMIDLMLEILLGFGMVIVLFEKVRSEVEETHCKLQDAHEKLEKLAHTDPLTTAFNRHAFYGFLNKNNEDESPISGCVGFFDIDDLKPINDIYGHDIGDIVIRNVTSAIRSLMRAEDLIFRWGGDEFSS
;
A
#
# COMPACT_ATOMS: atom_id res chain seq x y z
N MET A 1 -38.29 -56.39 -55.54
CA MET A 1 -38.67 -55.24 -54.68
C MET A 1 -38.60 -55.64 -53.20
N ILE A 2 -37.46 -56.15 -52.72
CA ILE A 2 -37.24 -56.52 -51.30
C ILE A 2 -35.85 -56.05 -50.82
N LEU A 3 -34.88 -55.91 -51.73
CA LEU A 3 -33.51 -55.44 -51.44
C LEU A 3 -33.40 -53.97 -50.99
N SER A 4 -34.42 -53.12 -51.22
CA SER A 4 -34.35 -51.69 -50.87
C SER A 4 -34.72 -51.37 -49.41
N LEU A 5 -35.35 -52.31 -48.67
CA LEU A 5 -35.80 -52.06 -47.29
C LEU A 5 -34.75 -52.43 -46.24
N HIS A 6 -33.80 -53.30 -46.58
CA HIS A 6 -32.74 -53.75 -45.67
C HIS A 6 -31.66 -52.68 -45.48
N ASP A 7 -31.29 -51.96 -46.54
CA ASP A 7 -30.29 -50.89 -46.47
C ASP A 7 -30.78 -49.65 -45.72
N SER A 8 -32.07 -49.31 -45.86
CA SER A 8 -32.68 -48.21 -45.09
C SER A 8 -32.73 -48.50 -43.58
N PHE A 9 -32.99 -49.76 -43.18
CA PHE A 9 -33.02 -50.16 -41.78
C PHE A 9 -31.62 -50.17 -41.14
N SER A 10 -30.62 -50.61 -41.90
CA SER A 10 -29.21 -50.63 -41.48
C SER A 10 -28.65 -49.22 -41.26
N PHE A 11 -29.03 -48.28 -42.14
CA PHE A 11 -28.65 -46.88 -42.07
C PHE A 11 -29.31 -46.15 -40.89
N ASP A 12 -30.61 -46.40 -40.66
CA ASP A 12 -31.36 -45.81 -39.54
C ASP A 12 -30.82 -46.32 -38.19
N GLN A 13 -30.44 -47.60 -38.11
CA GLN A 13 -29.82 -48.18 -36.93
C GLN A 13 -28.39 -47.65 -36.68
N ALA A 14 -27.64 -47.30 -37.73
CA ALA A 14 -26.33 -46.66 -37.63
C ALA A 14 -26.40 -45.18 -37.20
N ILE A 15 -27.40 -44.42 -37.68
CA ILE A 15 -27.68 -43.06 -37.20
C ILE A 15 -28.14 -43.10 -35.74
N THR A 16 -28.99 -44.05 -35.38
CA THR A 16 -29.51 -44.21 -34.01
C THR A 16 -28.41 -44.64 -33.04
N THR A 17 -27.50 -45.54 -33.44
CA THR A 17 -26.31 -45.87 -32.62
C THR A 17 -25.30 -44.72 -32.55
N GLY A 18 -25.17 -43.90 -33.59
CA GLY A 18 -24.37 -42.66 -33.54
C GLY A 18 -24.96 -41.60 -32.59
N TYR A 19 -26.29 -41.46 -32.55
CA TYR A 19 -27.01 -40.58 -31.60
C TYR A 19 -26.99 -41.13 -30.17
N LEU A 20 -27.09 -42.44 -29.97
CA LEU A 20 -26.95 -43.11 -28.66
C LEU A 20 -25.49 -43.18 -28.16
N ALA A 21 -24.51 -43.03 -29.06
CA ALA A 21 -23.11 -42.87 -28.69
C ALA A 21 -22.80 -41.48 -28.12
N TYR A 22 -23.74 -40.54 -28.19
CA TYR A 22 -23.75 -39.36 -27.35
C TYR A 22 -23.89 -39.81 -25.91
N ASN A 23 -22.78 -39.93 -25.20
CA ASN A 23 -22.78 -40.29 -23.80
C ASN A 23 -23.18 -39.03 -23.01
N PRO A 24 -24.42 -38.91 -22.49
CA PRO A 24 -24.85 -37.73 -21.74
C PRO A 24 -23.96 -37.48 -20.50
N MET A 25 -23.30 -38.54 -20.03
CA MET A 25 -22.28 -38.45 -18.98
C MET A 25 -21.03 -37.69 -19.43
N ILE A 26 -20.55 -37.88 -20.66
CA ILE A 26 -19.38 -37.15 -21.20
C ILE A 26 -19.72 -35.67 -21.38
N ASP A 27 -20.93 -35.37 -21.87
CA ASP A 27 -21.41 -34.00 -22.06
C ASP A 27 -21.52 -33.25 -20.72
N LEU A 28 -22.13 -33.88 -19.71
CA LEU A 28 -22.20 -33.34 -18.36
C LEU A 28 -20.80 -33.13 -17.74
N MET A 29 -19.87 -34.05 -17.97
CA MET A 29 -18.49 -33.91 -17.51
C MET A 29 -17.78 -32.72 -18.17
N LEU A 30 -18.00 -32.50 -19.47
CA LEU A 30 -17.47 -31.35 -20.21
C LEU A 30 -18.06 -30.02 -19.69
N GLU A 31 -19.37 -29.97 -19.46
CA GLU A 31 -20.05 -28.78 -18.96
C GLU A 31 -19.57 -28.39 -17.56
N ILE A 32 -19.40 -29.38 -16.67
CA ILE A 32 -18.82 -29.19 -15.33
C ILE A 32 -17.37 -28.70 -15.44
N LEU A 33 -16.56 -29.29 -16.34
CA LEU A 33 -15.16 -28.91 -16.54
C LEU A 33 -15.05 -27.45 -17.02
N LEU A 34 -15.89 -27.04 -17.97
CA LEU A 34 -15.97 -25.66 -18.45
C LEU A 34 -16.40 -24.70 -17.34
N GLY A 35 -17.39 -25.09 -16.53
CA GLY A 35 -17.84 -24.32 -15.37
C GLY A 35 -16.71 -24.10 -14.36
N PHE A 36 -15.97 -25.16 -14.00
CA PHE A 36 -14.81 -25.03 -13.11
C PHE A 36 -13.71 -24.16 -13.71
N GLY A 37 -13.42 -24.31 -15.01
CA GLY A 37 -12.45 -23.47 -15.70
C GLY A 37 -12.83 -21.98 -15.67
N MET A 38 -14.11 -21.68 -15.92
CA MET A 38 -14.62 -20.31 -15.84
C MET A 38 -14.51 -19.75 -14.42
N VAL A 39 -14.83 -20.53 -13.40
CA VAL A 39 -14.71 -20.14 -12.00
C VAL A 39 -13.26 -19.85 -11.63
N ILE A 40 -12.30 -20.69 -12.06
CA ILE A 40 -10.87 -20.47 -11.81
C ILE A 40 -10.40 -19.15 -12.44
N VAL A 41 -10.75 -18.90 -13.71
CA VAL A 41 -10.38 -17.66 -14.42
C VAL A 41 -10.98 -16.42 -13.72
N LEU A 42 -12.23 -16.51 -13.26
CA LEU A 42 -12.86 -15.43 -12.50
C LEU A 42 -12.14 -15.16 -11.18
N PHE A 43 -11.76 -16.22 -10.45
CA PHE A 43 -11.02 -16.08 -9.20
C PHE A 43 -9.64 -15.45 -9.40
N GLU A 44 -8.88 -15.85 -10.43
CA GLU A 44 -7.60 -15.23 -10.74
C GLU A 44 -7.76 -13.74 -11.09
N LYS A 45 -8.79 -13.40 -11.85
CA LYS A 45 -9.07 -12.00 -12.21
C LYS A 45 -9.41 -11.15 -10.99
N VAL A 46 -10.25 -11.66 -10.08
CA VAL A 46 -10.58 -10.98 -8.82
C VAL A 46 -9.35 -10.84 -7.94
N ARG A 47 -8.52 -11.88 -7.83
CA ARG A 47 -7.27 -11.81 -7.05
C ARG A 47 -6.31 -10.75 -7.60
N SER A 48 -6.13 -10.69 -8.92
CA SER A 48 -5.27 -9.70 -9.56
C SER A 48 -5.72 -8.26 -9.28
N GLU A 49 -7.04 -8.00 -9.30
CA GLU A 49 -7.58 -6.67 -9.03
C GLU A 49 -7.41 -6.28 -7.54
N VAL A 50 -7.57 -7.24 -6.64
CA VAL A 50 -7.32 -7.05 -5.20
C VAL A 50 -5.85 -6.73 -4.94
N GLU A 51 -4.92 -7.47 -5.56
CA GLU A 51 -3.47 -7.23 -5.41
C GLU A 51 -3.06 -5.86 -5.96
N GLU A 52 -3.57 -5.47 -7.14
CA GLU A 52 -3.29 -4.16 -7.71
C GLU A 52 -3.79 -3.02 -6.81
N THR A 53 -5.00 -3.18 -6.27
CA THR A 53 -5.58 -2.22 -5.32
C THR A 53 -4.76 -2.14 -4.03
N HIS A 54 -4.30 -3.29 -3.53
CA HIS A 54 -3.47 -3.35 -2.32
C HIS A 54 -2.13 -2.62 -2.52
N CYS A 55 -1.45 -2.86 -3.64
CA CYS A 55 -0.21 -2.17 -3.99
C CYS A 55 -0.41 -0.65 -4.11
N LYS A 56 -1.47 -0.21 -4.80
CA LYS A 56 -1.79 1.23 -4.94
C LYS A 56 -2.10 1.88 -3.60
N LEU A 57 -2.85 1.19 -2.72
CA LEU A 57 -3.16 1.69 -1.39
C LEU A 57 -1.90 1.80 -0.53
N GLN A 58 -1.03 0.80 -0.60
CA GLN A 58 0.24 0.79 0.15
C GLN A 58 1.19 1.89 -0.34
N ASP A 59 1.35 2.07 -1.65
CA ASP A 59 2.14 3.17 -2.22
C ASP A 59 1.59 4.55 -1.82
N ALA A 60 0.26 4.71 -1.83
CA ALA A 60 -0.38 5.95 -1.40
C ALA A 60 -0.18 6.18 0.11
N HIS A 61 -0.26 5.12 0.91
CA HIS A 61 -0.01 5.16 2.35
C HIS A 61 1.44 5.57 2.65
N GLU A 62 2.43 4.94 2.02
CA GLU A 62 3.84 5.29 2.20
C GLU A 62 4.14 6.73 1.75
N LYS A 63 3.51 7.19 0.67
CA LYS A 63 3.64 8.59 0.22
C LYS A 63 3.01 9.56 1.22
N LEU A 64 1.84 9.23 1.76
CA LEU A 64 1.20 10.01 2.81
C LEU A 64 2.04 10.03 4.08
N GLU A 65 2.59 8.90 4.51
CA GLU A 65 3.48 8.81 5.66
C GLU A 65 4.72 9.69 5.45
N LYS A 66 5.41 9.57 4.30
CA LYS A 66 6.57 10.42 3.99
C LYS A 66 6.24 11.92 4.04
N LEU A 67 5.09 12.33 3.49
CA LEU A 67 4.61 13.71 3.58
C LEU A 67 4.23 14.10 5.03
N ALA A 68 3.75 13.15 5.81
CA ALA A 68 3.36 13.30 7.20
C ALA A 68 4.52 13.15 8.19
N HIS A 69 5.77 13.03 7.74
CA HIS A 69 6.96 12.88 8.59
C HIS A 69 7.88 14.11 8.62
N THR A 70 7.64 15.10 7.76
CA THR A 70 8.44 16.33 7.70
C THR A 70 7.58 17.54 8.07
N ASP A 71 8.14 18.46 8.84
CA ASP A 71 7.53 19.75 9.15
C ASP A 71 7.68 20.70 7.95
N PRO A 72 6.57 21.25 7.41
CA PRO A 72 6.61 22.05 6.18
C PRO A 72 7.29 23.40 6.36
N LEU A 73 7.35 23.94 7.58
CA LEU A 73 7.96 25.24 7.85
C LEU A 73 9.48 25.15 7.95
N THR A 74 9.98 24.13 8.63
CA THR A 74 11.41 24.02 8.99
C THR A 74 12.17 22.94 8.23
N THR A 75 11.46 22.04 7.53
CA THR A 75 11.99 20.82 6.91
C THR A 75 12.63 19.82 7.88
N ALA A 76 12.53 20.05 9.19
CA ALA A 76 12.87 19.07 10.21
C ALA A 76 11.88 17.90 10.18
N PHE A 77 12.26 16.77 10.78
CA PHE A 77 11.30 15.69 11.00
C PHE A 77 10.22 16.16 11.97
N ASN A 78 9.00 15.65 11.87
CA ASN A 78 7.97 15.98 12.85
C ASN A 78 7.86 14.90 13.93
N ARG A 79 7.02 15.14 14.94
CA ARG A 79 6.78 14.18 16.03
C ARG A 79 6.43 12.76 15.57
N HIS A 80 5.74 12.57 14.44
CA HIS A 80 5.37 11.23 13.97
C HIS A 80 6.61 10.47 13.48
N ALA A 81 7.55 11.16 12.83
CA ALA A 81 8.81 10.57 12.40
C ALA A 81 9.68 10.14 13.59
N PHE A 82 9.64 10.89 14.71
CA PHE A 82 10.33 10.50 15.94
C PHE A 82 9.81 9.16 16.48
N TYR A 83 8.50 8.97 16.58
CA TYR A 83 7.93 7.69 17.02
C TYR A 83 8.24 6.54 16.05
N GLY A 84 8.21 6.80 14.74
CA GLY A 84 8.62 5.80 13.74
C GLY A 84 10.07 5.37 13.89
N PHE A 85 10.97 6.31 14.18
CA PHE A 85 12.39 6.02 14.44
C PHE A 85 12.58 5.15 15.69
N LEU A 86 11.85 5.45 16.77
CA LEU A 86 11.92 4.65 17.99
C LEU A 86 11.37 3.23 17.80
N ASN A 87 10.24 3.07 17.10
CA ASN A 87 9.65 1.76 16.86
C ASN A 87 10.57 0.88 16.01
N LYS A 88 11.12 1.42 14.93
CA LYS A 88 12.01 0.68 14.02
C LYS A 88 13.26 0.16 14.74
N ASN A 89 13.86 0.98 15.60
CA ASN A 89 15.07 0.58 16.31
C ASN A 89 14.81 -0.40 17.46
N ASN A 90 13.59 -0.45 18.00
CA ASN A 90 13.22 -1.46 19.00
C ASN A 90 13.09 -2.87 18.41
N GLU A 91 12.81 -3.00 17.10
CA GLU A 91 12.70 -4.29 16.42
C GLU A 91 14.07 -4.92 16.13
N ASP A 92 15.13 -4.13 15.99
CA ASP A 92 16.46 -4.60 15.60
C ASP A 92 17.31 -5.19 16.75
N GLU A 93 16.77 -5.32 17.98
CA GLU A 93 17.43 -5.79 19.24
C GLU A 93 18.79 -5.16 19.60
N SER A 94 19.33 -4.30 18.74
CA SER A 94 20.56 -3.55 18.98
C SER A 94 20.28 -2.41 19.97
N PRO A 95 21.05 -2.29 21.06
CA PRO A 95 20.86 -1.20 22.00
C PRO A 95 21.09 0.15 21.31
N ILE A 96 20.08 1.01 21.35
CA ILE A 96 20.18 2.39 20.87
C ILE A 96 21.23 3.10 21.75
N SER A 97 22.41 3.36 21.19
CA SER A 97 23.41 4.22 21.83
C SER A 97 23.26 5.63 21.27
N GLY A 98 22.68 6.51 22.08
CA GLY A 98 22.42 7.90 21.69
C GLY A 98 21.94 8.72 22.87
N CYS A 99 21.91 10.04 22.70
CA CYS A 99 21.32 10.99 23.64
C CYS A 99 20.18 11.70 22.91
N VAL A 100 19.07 11.95 23.60
CA VAL A 100 17.99 12.81 23.08
C VAL A 100 18.01 14.10 23.87
N GLY A 101 18.16 15.22 23.17
CA GLY A 101 18.06 16.56 23.74
C GLY A 101 16.73 17.19 23.37
N PHE A 102 16.09 17.88 24.32
CA PHE A 102 14.89 18.68 24.07
C PHE A 102 15.24 20.17 24.18
N PHE A 103 14.71 20.96 23.26
CA PHE A 103 14.95 22.39 23.14
C PHE A 103 13.61 23.11 22.93
N ASP A 104 13.45 24.27 23.56
CA ASP A 104 12.28 25.13 23.40
C ASP A 104 12.73 26.55 23.03
N ILE A 105 11.98 27.23 22.16
CA ILE A 105 12.27 28.61 21.78
C ILE A 105 11.58 29.55 22.79
N ASP A 106 12.37 30.11 23.70
CA ASP A 106 11.88 31.10 24.65
C ASP A 106 11.27 32.33 23.94
N ASP A 107 10.17 32.84 24.50
CA ASP A 107 9.52 34.10 24.10
C ASP A 107 9.05 34.21 22.64
N LEU A 108 8.76 33.09 21.96
CA LEU A 108 8.20 33.13 20.60
C LEU A 108 6.80 33.79 20.55
N LYS A 109 5.99 33.61 21.59
CA LYS A 109 4.63 34.16 21.65
C LYS A 109 4.60 35.70 21.66
N PRO A 110 5.37 36.40 22.51
CA PRO A 110 5.54 37.86 22.40
C PRO A 110 5.96 38.34 21.01
N ILE A 111 6.85 37.61 20.32
CA ILE A 111 7.28 37.97 18.95
C ILE A 111 6.09 37.86 17.98
N ASN A 112 5.32 36.76 18.05
CA ASN A 112 4.12 36.59 17.24
C ASN A 112 3.08 37.68 17.50
N ASP A 113 2.89 38.07 18.76
CA ASP A 113 1.90 39.06 19.15
C ASP A 113 2.28 40.49 18.69
N ILE A 114 3.57 40.82 18.65
CA ILE A 114 4.08 42.15 18.24
C ILE A 114 4.27 42.25 16.72
N TYR A 115 4.81 41.22 16.10
CA TYR A 115 5.29 41.26 14.71
C TYR A 115 4.48 40.39 13.74
N GLY A 116 3.54 39.59 14.26
CA GLY A 116 2.74 38.65 13.48
C GLY A 116 3.41 37.29 13.27
N HIS A 117 2.59 36.29 12.95
CA HIS A 117 3.03 34.90 12.79
C HIS A 117 4.07 34.72 11.67
N ASP A 118 4.02 35.51 10.59
CA ASP A 118 5.01 35.42 9.51
C ASP A 118 6.44 35.69 9.99
N ILE A 119 6.61 36.60 10.95
CA ILE A 119 7.91 36.92 11.55
C ILE A 119 8.33 35.81 12.53
N GLY A 120 7.39 35.27 13.32
CA GLY A 120 7.66 34.09 14.13
C GLY A 120 8.13 32.91 13.30
N ASP A 121 7.50 32.65 12.15
CA ASP A 121 7.87 31.60 11.23
C ASP A 121 9.28 31.77 10.64
N ILE A 122 9.74 33.02 10.47
CA ILE A 122 11.13 33.32 10.10
C ILE A 122 12.08 33.01 11.25
N VAL A 123 11.72 33.38 12.48
CA VAL A 123 12.52 33.08 13.68
C VAL A 123 12.70 31.57 13.85
N ILE A 124 11.61 30.81 13.74
CA ILE A 124 11.63 29.34 13.85
C ILE A 124 12.56 28.74 12.80
N ARG A 125 12.44 29.15 11.53
CA ARG A 125 13.33 28.69 10.44
C ARG A 125 14.80 28.99 10.71
N ASN A 126 15.11 30.19 11.20
CA ASN A 126 16.48 30.59 11.52
C ASN A 126 17.05 29.77 12.67
N VAL A 127 16.27 29.52 13.73
CA VAL A 127 16.68 28.68 14.86
C VAL A 127 16.93 27.25 14.38
N THR A 128 16.01 26.65 13.61
CA THR A 128 16.22 25.29 13.09
C THR A 128 17.47 25.23 12.21
N SER A 129 17.69 26.22 11.33
CA SER A 129 18.91 26.28 10.50
C SER A 129 20.18 26.40 11.35
N ALA A 130 20.15 27.17 12.44
CA ALA A 130 21.28 27.31 13.35
C ALA A 130 21.58 25.98 14.07
N ILE A 131 20.56 25.31 14.62
CA ILE A 131 20.70 24.00 15.25
C ILE A 131 21.29 22.99 14.24
N ARG A 132 20.75 22.94 13.02
CA ARG A 132 21.22 22.03 11.96
C ARG A 132 22.68 22.26 11.59
N SER A 133 23.16 23.51 11.65
CA SER A 133 24.56 23.84 11.37
C SER A 133 25.54 23.42 12.46
N LEU A 134 25.05 23.24 13.69
CA LEU A 134 25.85 22.83 14.85
C LEU A 134 25.90 21.30 15.01
N MET A 135 24.93 20.61 14.43
CA MET A 135 24.80 19.16 14.52
C MET A 135 25.60 18.42 13.44
N ARG A 136 25.87 17.14 13.68
CA ARG A 136 26.53 16.27 12.72
C ARG A 136 25.56 15.81 11.63
N ALA A 137 26.08 15.23 10.56
CA ALA A 137 25.27 14.77 9.44
C ALA A 137 24.33 13.61 9.81
N GLU A 138 24.76 12.78 10.76
CA GLU A 138 24.03 11.65 11.31
C GLU A 138 22.94 12.03 12.34
N ASP A 139 22.98 13.26 12.87
CA ASP A 139 22.03 13.72 13.89
C ASP A 139 20.69 14.14 13.25
N LEU A 140 19.58 13.79 13.90
CA LEU A 140 18.23 14.00 13.40
C LEU A 140 17.52 15.08 14.22
N ILE A 141 17.01 16.14 13.57
CA ILE A 141 16.17 17.14 14.26
C ILE A 141 14.70 16.75 14.08
N PHE A 142 13.97 16.76 15.19
CA PHE A 142 12.52 16.60 15.23
C PHE A 142 11.88 17.86 15.79
N ARG A 143 10.77 18.30 15.20
CA ARG A 143 9.90 19.36 15.70
C ARG A 143 8.65 18.74 16.30
N TRP A 144 8.41 19.01 17.58
CA TRP A 144 7.29 18.47 18.35
C TRP A 144 6.04 19.35 18.26
N GLY A 145 6.25 20.68 18.24
CA GLY A 145 5.20 21.68 18.31
C GLY A 145 5.63 23.03 17.74
N GLY A 146 4.95 24.11 18.14
CA GLY A 146 5.19 25.46 17.61
C GLY A 146 6.66 25.90 17.77
N ASP A 147 7.17 25.79 18.97
CA ASP A 147 8.49 26.22 19.45
C ASP A 147 9.39 25.06 19.93
N GLU A 148 8.83 23.86 20.09
CA GLU A 148 9.52 22.72 20.68
C GLU A 148 10.25 21.83 19.66
N PHE A 149 11.50 21.50 19.95
CA PHE A 149 12.39 20.66 19.13
C PHE A 149 13.06 19.56 19.96
N SER A 150 13.49 18.49 19.30
CA SER A 150 14.44 17.52 19.84
C SER A 150 15.51 17.14 18.81
N SER A 151 16.64 16.65 19.30
CA SER A 151 17.70 16.02 18.50
C SER A 151 18.22 14.75 19.13
#